data_AF-A0A7C1UWW9-F1
#
_entry.id   AF-A0A7C1UWW9-F1
#
_cell.length_a   1.000
_cell.length_b   1.000
_cell.length_c   1.000
_cell.angle_alpha   90.00
_cell.angle_beta   90.00
_cell.angle_gamma   90.00
#
_symmetry.space_group_name_H-M   'P 1'
#
loop_
_entity.id
_entity.type
_entity.pdbx_description
1 polymer ?
#
loop_
_entity_poly.entity_id
_entity_poly.type
_entity_poly.pdbx_seq_one_letter_code
_entity_poly.pdbx_strand_id
1 'polypeptide(L)'
;LPTPTPTPLIQVALLPGGHTPPDSPGGPAPESAPPHLRDLVASITPLPAPTAGPEHAIRIRIPSIGVDAPVVEGDDWESLMRGAGHHVGSANPGQRGNCIISAHNDIYGEIFRDLPEVELGDIVEVYTAGQVYRYTVTQQRIIKPTDVSVMYPTSSPVLTLISCYPYGIDTHRIVVVAELQP
;
A
#
# COMPACT_ATOMS: atom_id res chain seq x y z
N LEU A 1 -36.76 -1.74 -15.23
CA LEU A 1 -35.84 -0.64 -14.86
C LEU A 1 -34.43 -1.10 -15.21
N PRO A 2 -33.66 -0.37 -16.02
CA PRO A 2 -32.26 -0.72 -16.23
C PRO A 2 -31.52 -0.57 -14.90
N THR A 3 -30.89 -1.65 -14.46
CA THR A 3 -29.98 -1.66 -13.31
C THR A 3 -28.87 -0.65 -13.58
N PRO A 4 -28.53 0.28 -12.66
CA PRO A 4 -27.37 1.13 -12.85
C PRO A 4 -26.13 0.23 -12.96
N THR A 5 -25.50 0.24 -14.13
CA THR A 5 -24.18 -0.34 -14.32
C THR A 5 -23.24 0.38 -13.35
N PRO A 6 -22.52 -0.34 -12.46
CA PRO A 6 -21.55 0.32 -11.60
C PRO A 6 -20.55 1.07 -12.47
N THR A 7 -20.48 2.39 -12.29
CA THR A 7 -19.47 3.24 -12.91
C THR A 7 -18.10 2.67 -12.53
N PRO A 8 -17.22 2.36 -13.49
CA PRO A 8 -15.87 1.95 -13.14
C PRO A 8 -15.24 3.12 -12.39
N LEU A 9 -14.89 2.89 -11.12
CA LEU A 9 -13.95 3.77 -10.43
C LEU A 9 -12.73 3.84 -11.34
N ILE A 10 -12.38 5.03 -11.81
CA ILE A 10 -11.13 5.24 -12.54
C ILE A 10 -10.03 4.70 -11.64
N GLN A 11 -9.50 3.55 -12.00
CA GLN A 11 -8.36 2.98 -11.32
C GLN A 11 -7.24 3.99 -11.44
N VAL A 12 -6.74 4.40 -10.29
CA VAL A 12 -5.49 5.12 -10.14
C VAL A 12 -4.50 4.45 -11.09
N ALA A 13 -3.93 5.21 -12.03
CA ALA A 13 -3.06 4.65 -13.09
C ALA A 13 -1.67 4.27 -12.56
N LEU A 14 -1.43 4.49 -11.27
CA LEU A 14 -0.16 4.36 -10.59
C LEU A 14 -0.39 3.72 -9.22
N LEU A 15 0.56 2.89 -8.80
CA LEU A 15 0.63 2.36 -7.46
C LEU A 15 0.89 3.50 -6.45
N PRO A 16 0.32 3.40 -5.24
CA PRO A 16 0.42 4.41 -4.21
C PRO A 16 1.86 4.64 -3.72
N GLY A 17 2.04 5.72 -2.94
CA GLY A 17 3.30 6.04 -2.28
C GLY A 17 4.46 6.49 -3.17
N GLY A 18 4.20 6.80 -4.44
CA GLY A 18 5.23 7.33 -5.35
C GLY A 18 5.68 8.75 -5.00
N HIS A 19 6.98 8.99 -5.05
CA HIS A 19 7.59 10.31 -4.92
C HIS A 19 8.87 10.41 -5.74
N THR A 20 9.38 11.63 -5.89
CA THR A 20 10.72 11.87 -6.42
C THR A 20 11.78 11.45 -5.39
N PRO A 21 12.94 10.94 -5.83
CA PRO A 21 14.01 10.54 -4.92
C PRO A 21 14.50 11.66 -4.00
N PRO A 22 15.01 11.35 -2.80
CA PRO A 22 15.46 12.33 -1.80
C PRO A 22 16.56 13.28 -2.30
N ASP A 23 17.41 12.83 -3.23
CA ASP A 23 18.53 13.58 -3.80
C ASP A 23 18.15 14.46 -5.01
N SER A 24 16.86 14.47 -5.38
CA SER A 24 16.36 15.32 -6.46
C SER A 24 16.60 16.81 -6.16
N PRO A 25 16.84 17.67 -7.18
CA PRO A 25 17.13 19.10 -6.98
C PRO A 25 16.06 19.90 -6.21
N GLY A 26 14.83 19.38 -6.08
CA GLY A 26 13.74 19.96 -5.30
C GLY A 26 13.40 19.19 -4.01
N GLY A 27 14.19 18.17 -3.67
CA GLY A 27 13.89 17.21 -2.61
C GLY A 27 12.78 16.22 -2.99
N PRO A 28 12.33 15.39 -2.04
CA PRO A 28 11.25 14.44 -2.24
C PRO A 28 9.90 15.19 -2.33
N ALA A 29 9.14 14.88 -3.39
CA ALA A 29 7.82 15.44 -3.65
C ALA A 29 6.90 14.36 -4.25
N PRO A 30 5.57 14.46 -4.08
CA PRO A 30 4.64 13.48 -4.64
C PRO A 30 4.86 13.25 -6.14
N GLU A 31 4.82 12.00 -6.57
CA GLU A 31 4.95 11.66 -7.98
C GLU A 31 3.78 12.26 -8.77
N SER A 32 4.08 13.11 -9.75
CA SER A 32 3.04 13.79 -10.53
C SER A 32 2.43 12.84 -11.56
N ALA A 33 1.10 12.84 -11.67
CA ALA A 33 0.43 12.10 -12.73
C ALA A 33 0.92 12.53 -14.14
N PRO A 34 0.97 11.60 -15.11
CA PRO A 34 1.30 11.90 -16.50
C PRO A 34 0.44 13.05 -17.03
N PRO A 35 0.97 13.97 -17.87
CA PRO A 35 0.25 15.17 -18.31
C PRO A 35 -1.16 14.89 -18.85
N HIS A 36 -1.33 13.81 -19.61
CA HIS A 36 -2.60 13.41 -20.21
C HIS A 36 -3.63 12.84 -19.21
N LEU A 37 -3.22 12.58 -17.96
CA LEU A 37 -4.08 12.06 -16.88
C LEU A 37 -4.26 13.07 -15.75
N ARG A 38 -3.60 14.24 -15.79
CA ARG A 38 -3.64 15.22 -14.70
C ARG A 38 -5.05 15.71 -14.40
N ASP A 39 -5.83 16.01 -15.44
CA ASP A 39 -7.21 16.47 -15.28
C ASP A 39 -8.13 15.39 -14.70
N LEU A 40 -7.86 14.13 -15.04
CA LEU A 40 -8.60 12.99 -14.52
C LEU A 40 -8.27 12.74 -13.05
N VAL A 41 -7.00 12.76 -12.68
CA VAL A 41 -6.53 12.62 -11.29
C VAL A 41 -7.02 13.79 -10.43
N ALA A 42 -6.98 15.03 -10.93
CA ALA A 42 -7.50 16.20 -10.22
C ALA A 42 -9.01 16.15 -9.99
N SER A 43 -9.76 15.43 -10.84
CA SER A 43 -11.21 15.26 -10.69
C SER A 43 -11.61 14.14 -9.72
N ILE A 44 -10.68 13.25 -9.36
CA ILE A 44 -10.86 12.27 -8.29
C ILE A 44 -10.58 13.01 -6.99
N THR A 45 -11.62 13.55 -6.36
CA THR A 45 -11.55 13.88 -4.92
C THR A 45 -11.01 12.66 -4.19
N PRO A 46 -9.94 12.78 -3.37
CA PRO A 46 -9.56 11.72 -2.45
C PRO A 46 -10.81 11.30 -1.70
N LEU A 47 -11.16 10.02 -1.74
CA LEU A 47 -12.25 9.52 -0.92
C LEU A 47 -11.94 9.94 0.51
N PRO A 48 -12.85 10.61 1.23
CA PRO A 48 -12.61 10.93 2.62
C PRO A 48 -12.25 9.64 3.33
N ALA A 49 -11.10 9.64 4.02
CA ALA A 49 -10.65 8.48 4.77
C ALA A 49 -11.83 7.98 5.64
N PRO A 50 -12.21 6.70 5.54
CA PRO A 50 -13.30 6.17 6.34
C PRO A 50 -13.05 6.45 7.82
N THR A 51 -14.12 6.71 8.58
CA THR A 51 -14.01 6.82 10.04
C THR A 51 -13.38 5.55 10.60
N ALA A 52 -12.33 5.69 11.39
CA ALA A 52 -11.59 4.55 11.93
C ALA A 52 -12.52 3.57 12.69
N GLY A 53 -12.58 2.33 12.21
CA GLY A 53 -13.30 1.22 12.83
C GLY A 53 -12.38 0.28 13.62
N PRO A 54 -12.90 -0.55 14.54
CA PRO A 54 -12.11 -1.54 15.28
C PRO A 54 -11.41 -2.58 14.39
N GLU A 55 -11.89 -2.76 13.17
CA GLU A 55 -11.36 -3.67 12.15
C GLU A 55 -10.20 -3.08 11.34
N HIS A 56 -9.96 -1.77 11.40
CA HIS A 56 -8.88 -1.15 10.65
C HIS A 56 -7.51 -1.53 11.21
N ALA A 57 -6.52 -1.60 10.33
CA ALA A 57 -5.14 -1.80 10.71
C ALA A 57 -4.63 -0.59 11.50
N ILE A 58 -4.00 -0.84 12.65
CA ILE A 58 -3.41 0.20 13.51
C ILE A 58 -1.89 0.06 13.64
N ARG A 59 -1.35 -1.11 13.33
CA ARG A 59 0.09 -1.41 13.41
C ARG A 59 0.44 -2.61 12.54
N ILE A 60 1.63 -2.58 11.95
CA ILE A 60 2.21 -3.68 11.19
C ILE A 60 3.56 -4.06 11.80
N ARG A 61 3.84 -5.37 11.85
CA ARG A 61 5.16 -5.91 12.21
C ARG A 61 5.62 -6.93 11.19
N ILE A 62 6.89 -6.87 10.83
CA ILE A 62 7.56 -7.86 9.97
C ILE A 62 8.86 -8.26 10.69
N PRO A 63 8.83 -9.29 11.55
CA PRO A 63 9.95 -9.60 12.43
C PRO A 63 11.27 -9.91 11.73
N SER A 64 11.23 -10.51 10.53
CA SER A 64 12.43 -10.89 9.77
C SER A 64 13.29 -9.68 9.37
N ILE A 65 12.66 -8.52 9.18
CA ILE A 65 13.31 -7.26 8.80
C ILE A 65 13.17 -6.16 9.87
N GLY A 66 12.77 -6.52 11.09
CA GLY A 66 12.69 -5.59 12.23
C GLY A 66 11.63 -4.49 12.12
N VAL A 67 10.69 -4.58 11.18
CA VAL A 67 9.63 -3.57 11.02
C VAL A 67 8.63 -3.64 12.16
N ASP A 68 8.35 -2.49 12.75
CA ASP A 68 7.34 -2.29 13.78
C ASP A 68 6.83 -0.84 13.72
N ALA A 69 5.71 -0.64 13.03
CA ALA A 69 5.26 0.70 12.65
C ALA A 69 3.74 0.90 12.83
N PRO A 70 3.28 2.13 13.13
CA PRO A 70 1.86 2.45 13.11
C PRO A 70 1.32 2.33 11.68
N VAL A 71 0.04 1.94 11.59
CA VAL A 71 -0.72 1.97 10.33
C VAL A 71 -1.78 3.07 10.43
N VAL A 72 -1.87 3.90 9.41
CA VAL A 72 -2.87 4.96 9.25
C VAL A 72 -3.78 4.64 8.07
N GLU A 73 -5.00 5.17 8.07
CA GLU A 73 -5.88 5.09 6.91
C GLU A 73 -5.41 6.07 5.82
N GLY A 74 -5.37 5.60 4.57
CA GLY A 74 -4.84 6.35 3.43
C GLY A 74 -3.38 6.06 3.15
N ASP A 75 -3.02 6.09 1.88
CA ASP A 75 -1.66 5.95 1.36
C ASP A 75 -1.29 7.07 0.37
N ASP A 76 -1.95 8.22 0.55
CA ASP A 76 -1.52 9.50 -0.01
C ASP A 76 -0.27 10.03 0.72
N TRP A 77 0.32 11.08 0.14
CA TRP A 77 1.53 11.71 0.65
C TRP A 77 1.45 12.15 2.12
N GLU A 78 0.34 12.76 2.55
CA GLU A 78 0.18 13.25 3.92
C GLU A 78 0.02 12.08 4.91
N SER A 79 -0.69 11.03 4.48
CA SER A 79 -0.86 9.81 5.26
C SER A 79 0.46 9.07 5.47
N LEU A 80 1.24 8.87 4.42
CA LEU A 80 2.51 8.13 4.50
C LEU A 80 3.63 8.88 5.26
N MET A 81 3.50 10.18 5.49
CA MET A 81 4.38 10.88 6.44
C MET A 81 4.21 10.41 7.89
N ARG A 82 3.04 9.85 8.23
CA ARG A 82 2.65 9.52 9.60
C ARG A 82 2.85 8.05 9.96
N GLY A 83 3.08 7.18 8.99
CA GLY A 83 3.21 5.75 9.19
C GLY A 83 3.04 4.97 7.89
N ALA A 84 2.86 3.65 8.02
CA ALA A 84 2.40 2.84 6.90
C ALA A 84 0.92 3.17 6.62
N GLY A 85 0.54 3.22 5.35
CA GLY A 85 -0.80 3.56 4.91
C GLY A 85 -1.62 2.35 4.49
N HIS A 86 -2.79 2.15 5.08
CA HIS A 86 -3.79 1.19 4.62
C HIS A 86 -4.59 1.81 3.47
N HIS A 87 -4.60 1.16 2.31
CA HIS A 87 -5.23 1.69 1.12
C HIS A 87 -6.75 1.78 1.28
N VAL A 88 -7.31 2.97 1.08
CA VAL A 88 -8.75 3.22 1.22
C VAL A 88 -9.53 2.41 0.19
N GLY A 89 -10.50 1.63 0.67
CA GLY A 89 -11.33 0.76 -0.17
C GLY A 89 -10.73 -0.62 -0.45
N SER A 90 -9.52 -0.90 0.05
CA SER A 90 -9.00 -2.27 0.14
C SER A 90 -9.65 -3.05 1.30
N ALA A 91 -9.45 -4.37 1.35
CA ALA A 91 -10.06 -5.20 2.39
C ALA A 91 -9.40 -4.94 3.76
N ASN A 92 -10.19 -4.97 4.85
CA ASN A 92 -9.61 -4.93 6.18
C ASN A 92 -8.82 -6.21 6.50
N PRO A 93 -7.88 -6.17 7.48
CA PRO A 93 -7.17 -7.35 7.95
C PRO A 93 -8.11 -8.52 8.27
N GLY A 94 -7.75 -9.70 7.75
CA GLY A 94 -8.51 -10.95 7.85
C GLY A 94 -9.78 -11.06 7.00
N GLN A 95 -10.23 -9.99 6.35
CA GLN A 95 -11.39 -10.05 5.49
C GLN A 95 -11.06 -10.69 4.14
N ARG A 96 -12.08 -11.29 3.52
CA ARG A 96 -11.96 -11.77 2.13
C ARG A 96 -11.67 -10.59 1.21
N GLY A 97 -10.58 -10.68 0.46
CA GLY A 97 -10.12 -9.62 -0.41
C GLY A 97 -8.65 -9.32 -0.18
N ASN A 98 -8.18 -8.25 -0.79
CA ASN A 98 -6.80 -7.83 -0.74
C ASN A 98 -6.68 -6.62 0.20
N CYS A 99 -6.05 -6.81 1.35
CA CYS A 99 -5.65 -5.73 2.25
C CYS A 99 -4.32 -5.16 1.75
N ILE A 100 -4.27 -3.86 1.49
CA ILE A 100 -3.09 -3.25 0.87
C ILE A 100 -2.48 -2.26 1.85
N ILE A 101 -1.19 -2.44 2.15
CA ILE A 101 -0.43 -1.54 3.03
C ILE A 101 0.80 -1.02 2.28
N SER A 102 0.94 0.30 2.23
CA SER A 102 2.02 0.99 1.53
C SER A 102 2.89 1.77 2.51
N ALA A 103 4.19 1.85 2.30
CA ALA A 103 5.04 2.76 3.07
C ALA A 103 6.30 3.16 2.27
N HIS A 104 6.89 4.30 2.60
CA HIS A 104 8.14 4.76 2.02
C HIS A 104 9.33 3.89 2.45
N ASN A 105 10.31 3.74 1.57
CA ASN A 105 11.55 3.01 1.82
C ASN A 105 12.74 3.93 2.14
N ASP A 106 12.69 5.22 1.77
CA ASP A 106 13.85 6.13 1.82
C ASP A 106 13.53 7.54 2.38
N ILE A 107 12.27 7.78 2.74
CA ILE A 107 11.80 8.99 3.43
C ILE A 107 10.85 8.62 4.58
N TYR A 108 10.56 9.60 5.44
CA TYR A 108 9.56 9.52 6.51
C TYR A 108 9.63 8.24 7.36
N GLY A 109 10.83 7.98 7.90
CA GLY A 109 11.07 6.83 8.78
C GLY A 109 11.44 5.53 8.06
N GLU A 110 11.39 5.51 6.72
CA GLU A 110 11.90 4.42 5.89
C GLU A 110 11.32 3.05 6.27
N ILE A 111 10.02 3.02 6.62
CA ILE A 111 9.35 1.85 7.23
C ILE A 111 9.54 0.58 6.40
N PHE A 112 9.56 0.69 5.06
CA PHE A 112 9.75 -0.44 4.15
C PHE A 112 11.11 -0.44 3.45
N ARG A 113 12.15 0.17 4.05
CA ARG A 113 13.53 0.16 3.55
C ARG A 113 13.98 -1.23 3.13
N ASP A 114 13.83 -2.18 4.05
CA ASP A 114 14.35 -3.54 3.93
C ASP A 114 13.26 -4.52 3.47
N LEU A 115 12.13 -4.03 2.95
CA LEU A 115 11.07 -4.89 2.38
C LEU A 115 11.57 -5.87 1.29
N PRO A 116 12.59 -5.52 0.46
CA PRO A 116 13.21 -6.48 -0.46
C PRO A 116 13.89 -7.68 0.22
N GLU A 117 14.24 -7.60 1.51
CA GLU A 117 14.91 -8.68 2.25
C GLU A 117 13.93 -9.73 2.80
N VAL A 118 12.62 -9.48 2.71
CA VAL A 118 11.58 -10.44 3.12
C VAL A 118 11.61 -11.68 2.23
N GLU A 119 11.61 -12.85 2.87
CA GLU A 119 11.66 -14.14 2.19
C GLU A 119 10.29 -14.86 2.15
N LEU A 120 10.15 -15.83 1.25
CA LEU A 120 8.98 -16.69 1.23
C LEU A 120 8.88 -17.49 2.53
N GLY A 121 7.71 -17.48 3.17
CA GLY A 121 7.48 -18.11 4.46
C GLY A 121 7.62 -17.16 5.66
N ASP A 122 8.14 -15.95 5.46
CA ASP A 122 8.17 -14.93 6.52
C ASP A 122 6.77 -14.54 6.98
N ILE A 123 6.67 -14.08 8.22
CA ILE A 123 5.40 -13.69 8.84
C ILE A 123 5.26 -12.18 8.84
N VAL A 124 4.09 -11.73 8.40
CA VAL A 124 3.64 -10.34 8.58
C VAL A 124 2.47 -10.34 9.57
N GLU A 125 2.61 -9.57 10.64
CA GLU A 125 1.56 -9.38 11.64
C GLU A 125 0.88 -8.03 11.44
N VAL A 126 -0.45 -8.03 11.23
CA VAL A 126 -1.25 -6.82 11.16
C VAL A 126 -2.18 -6.77 12.36
N TYR A 127 -2.03 -5.72 13.16
CA TYR A 127 -2.78 -5.51 14.40
C TYR A 127 -3.98 -4.60 14.10
N THR A 128 -5.13 -4.96 14.66
CA THR A 128 -6.32 -4.10 14.76
C THR A 128 -6.61 -3.80 16.23
N ALA A 129 -7.68 -3.05 16.51
CA ALA A 129 -8.09 -2.85 17.90
C ALA A 129 -8.56 -4.14 18.59
N GLY A 130 -9.05 -5.11 17.81
CA GLY A 130 -9.63 -6.35 18.33
C GLY A 130 -8.67 -7.54 18.37
N GLN A 131 -7.79 -7.68 17.38
CA GLN A 131 -6.93 -8.87 17.26
C GLN A 131 -5.71 -8.67 16.36
N VAL A 132 -4.88 -9.71 16.26
CA VAL A 132 -3.71 -9.77 15.38
C VAL A 132 -3.97 -10.79 14.28
N TYR A 133 -3.79 -10.37 13.03
CA TYR A 133 -3.83 -11.24 11.86
C TYR A 133 -2.42 -11.56 11.43
N ARG A 134 -2.14 -12.85 11.21
CA ARG A 134 -0.84 -13.32 10.73
C ARG A 134 -0.96 -13.77 9.29
N TYR A 135 -0.09 -13.25 8.45
CA TYR A 135 0.02 -13.59 7.06
C TYR A 135 1.39 -14.22 6.79
N THR A 136 1.42 -15.25 5.95
CA THR A 136 2.67 -15.88 5.51
C THR A 136 2.99 -15.39 4.11
N VAL A 137 4.20 -14.90 3.88
CA VAL A 137 4.66 -14.40 2.58
C VAL A 137 4.70 -15.54 1.58
N THR A 138 4.01 -15.37 0.45
CA THR A 138 3.92 -16.36 -0.62
C THR A 138 4.51 -15.87 -1.93
N GLN A 139 4.75 -14.55 -2.08
CA GLN A 139 5.33 -14.00 -3.28
C GLN A 139 6.05 -12.67 -3.05
N GLN A 140 7.08 -12.42 -3.85
CA GLN A 140 7.76 -11.13 -3.96
C GLN A 140 8.01 -10.80 -5.45
N ARG A 141 7.79 -9.54 -5.85
CA ARG A 141 7.95 -9.07 -7.22
C ARG A 141 8.46 -7.63 -7.28
N ILE A 142 9.31 -7.34 -8.27
CA ILE A 142 9.64 -5.96 -8.67
C ILE A 142 8.84 -5.65 -9.93
N ILE A 143 8.03 -4.59 -9.88
CA ILE A 143 7.09 -4.23 -10.96
C ILE A 143 7.20 -2.75 -11.33
N LYS A 144 6.60 -2.38 -12.47
CA LYS A 144 6.47 -0.97 -12.84
C LYS A 144 5.40 -0.29 -11.99
N PRO A 145 5.51 1.02 -11.71
CA PRO A 145 4.48 1.75 -10.96
C PRO A 145 3.09 1.71 -11.61
N THR A 146 3.00 1.45 -12.91
CA THR A 146 1.73 1.35 -13.65
C THR A 146 1.05 -0.02 -13.56
N ASP A 147 1.69 -1.03 -12.96
CA ASP A 147 1.11 -2.37 -12.83
C ASP A 147 0.20 -2.46 -11.60
N VAL A 148 -0.96 -1.79 -11.70
CA VAL A 148 -1.95 -1.70 -10.62
C VAL A 148 -2.75 -3.00 -10.41
N SER A 149 -2.46 -4.04 -11.20
CA SER A 149 -3.16 -5.33 -11.10
C SER A 149 -2.92 -6.04 -9.77
N VAL A 150 -1.81 -5.74 -9.09
CA VAL A 150 -1.49 -6.27 -7.76
C VAL A 150 -2.44 -5.79 -6.66
N MET A 151 -3.20 -4.71 -6.91
CA MET A 151 -4.17 -4.17 -5.98
C MET A 151 -5.57 -4.76 -6.15
N TYR A 152 -5.79 -5.63 -7.14
CA TYR A 152 -7.12 -6.18 -7.38
C TYR A 152 -7.63 -7.03 -6.20
N PRO A 153 -8.95 -7.01 -5.93
CA PRO A 153 -9.55 -7.85 -4.91
C PRO A 153 -9.34 -9.35 -5.20
N THR A 154 -9.10 -10.11 -4.14
CA THR A 154 -8.89 -11.57 -4.19
C THR A 154 -10.08 -12.34 -3.61
N SER A 155 -10.18 -13.62 -3.97
CA SER A 155 -11.22 -14.52 -3.44
C SER A 155 -10.90 -15.09 -2.05
N SER A 156 -9.68 -14.88 -1.57
CA SER A 156 -9.18 -15.27 -0.25
C SER A 156 -8.62 -14.03 0.48
N PRO A 157 -8.47 -14.05 1.81
CA PRO A 157 -7.81 -12.98 2.55
C PRO A 157 -6.31 -12.92 2.20
N VAL A 158 -5.91 -11.84 1.54
CA VAL A 158 -4.53 -11.58 1.09
C VAL A 158 -4.07 -10.25 1.65
N LEU A 159 -2.80 -10.15 1.99
CA LEU A 159 -2.10 -8.91 2.31
C LEU A 159 -1.09 -8.60 1.20
N THR A 160 -1.14 -7.39 0.64
CA THR A 160 -0.18 -6.88 -0.33
C THR A 160 0.56 -5.69 0.28
N LEU A 161 1.88 -5.80 0.38
CA LEU A 161 2.76 -4.72 0.81
C LEU A 161 3.41 -4.06 -0.39
N ILE A 162 3.45 -2.73 -0.44
CA ILE A 162 3.97 -1.96 -1.57
C ILE A 162 4.95 -0.90 -1.08
N SER A 163 6.12 -0.81 -1.72
CA SER A 163 7.07 0.28 -1.51
C SER A 163 7.81 0.64 -2.80
N CYS A 164 8.52 1.76 -2.80
CA CYS A 164 9.40 2.17 -3.89
C CYS A 164 10.61 1.25 -4.01
N TYR A 165 11.20 1.18 -5.20
CA TYR A 165 12.41 0.42 -5.48
C TYR A 165 13.12 0.97 -6.73
N PRO A 166 14.46 0.90 -6.84
CA PRO A 166 15.42 0.66 -5.76
C PRO A 166 15.43 1.80 -4.73
N TYR A 167 16.02 1.55 -3.56
CA TYR A 167 16.18 2.56 -2.49
C TYR A 167 16.85 3.84 -3.02
N GLY A 168 16.23 5.00 -2.80
CA GLY A 168 16.73 6.30 -3.24
C GLY A 168 16.65 6.55 -4.74
N ILE A 169 15.91 5.72 -5.50
CA ILE A 169 15.82 5.80 -6.97
C ILE A 169 14.36 5.71 -7.46
N ASP A 170 13.54 4.89 -6.83
CA ASP A 170 12.05 4.87 -6.92
C ASP A 170 11.42 4.65 -8.31
N THR A 171 12.21 4.15 -9.27
CA THR A 171 11.76 3.87 -10.64
C THR A 171 10.76 2.71 -10.77
N HIS A 172 10.70 1.83 -9.77
CA HIS A 172 9.90 0.62 -9.71
C HIS A 172 9.19 0.53 -8.35
N ARG A 173 8.41 -0.53 -8.18
CA ARG A 173 7.83 -0.92 -6.89
C ARG A 173 8.28 -2.31 -6.51
N ILE A 174 8.60 -2.49 -5.23
CA ILE A 174 8.67 -3.80 -4.60
C ILE A 174 7.27 -4.14 -4.08
N VAL A 175 6.82 -5.36 -4.39
CA VAL A 175 5.53 -5.89 -3.93
C VAL A 175 5.75 -7.22 -3.24
N VAL A 176 5.28 -7.33 -2.01
CA VAL A 176 5.25 -8.57 -1.23
C VAL A 176 3.79 -8.97 -1.06
N VAL A 177 3.46 -10.22 -1.39
CA VAL A 177 2.12 -10.78 -1.22
C VAL A 177 2.18 -11.88 -0.17
N ALA A 178 1.24 -11.84 0.77
CA ALA A 178 1.13 -12.78 1.87
C ALA A 178 -0.31 -13.27 2.04
N GLU A 179 -0.47 -14.54 2.41
CA GLU A 179 -1.78 -15.18 2.61
C GLU A 179 -2.07 -15.35 4.10
N LEU A 180 -3.32 -15.14 4.50
CA LEU A 180 -3.73 -15.26 5.90
C LEU A 180 -3.53 -16.70 6.39
N GLN A 181 -2.96 -16.85 7.59
CA GLN A 181 -2.85 -18.14 8.25
C GLN A 181 -4.25 -18.69 8.65
N PRO A 182 -4.46 -20.02 8.59
CA PRO A 182 -5.70 -20.66 9.01
C PRO A 182 -6.08 -20.42 10.49
#